data_AF-A0A920MDL2-F1
#
_entry.id   AF-A0A920MDL2-F1
#
_cell.length_a   1.000
_cell.length_b   1.000
_cell.length_c   1.000
_cell.angle_alpha   90.00
_cell.angle_beta   90.00
_cell.angle_gamma   90.00
#
_symmetry.space_group_name_H-M   'P 1'
#
loop_
_entity.id
_entity.type
_entity.pdbx_description
1 polymer ?
#
loop_
_entity_poly.entity_id
_entity_poly.type
_entity_poly.pdbx_seq_one_letter_code
_entity_poly.pdbx_strand_id
1 'polypeptide(L)'
;MICPYHGWKYDLNGKLMDTPKFYANDDFEKDRHSLFEISVAERFGLIFINLNKESKSLDKWFGGFEKIVSNYFTDNLILHNELRFDVHANWKTYVDNYQEGYHTPPGPSSAQS
;
A
#
# COMPACT_ATOMS: atom_id res chain seq x y z
N MET A 1 2.40 -4.19 -19.35
CA MET A 1 3.02 -5.27 -18.54
C MET A 1 2.88 -6.60 -19.26
N ILE A 2 3.86 -7.49 -19.16
CA ILE A 2 3.84 -8.81 -19.82
C ILE A 2 4.06 -9.89 -18.77
N CYS A 3 3.14 -10.85 -18.67
CA CYS A 3 3.28 -12.00 -17.78
C CYS A 3 4.45 -12.88 -18.23
N PRO A 4 5.42 -13.20 -17.36
CA PRO A 4 6.61 -13.96 -17.75
C PRO A 4 6.33 -15.43 -18.07
N TYR A 5 5.17 -15.97 -17.65
CA TYR A 5 4.86 -17.37 -17.87
C TYR A 5 4.41 -17.65 -19.31
N HIS A 6 3.33 -16.98 -19.74
CA HIS A 6 2.72 -17.21 -21.06
C HIS A 6 2.54 -15.94 -21.88
N GLY A 7 3.22 -14.85 -21.53
CA GLY A 7 3.27 -13.65 -22.36
C GLY A 7 1.96 -12.87 -22.48
N TRP A 8 0.98 -13.08 -21.60
CA TRP A 8 -0.24 -12.26 -21.56
C TRP A 8 0.11 -10.80 -21.30
N LYS A 9 -0.45 -9.90 -22.12
CA LYS A 9 -0.11 -8.48 -22.13
C LYS A 9 -1.25 -7.68 -21.53
N TYR A 10 -0.91 -6.85 -20.56
CA TYR A 10 -1.81 -5.93 -19.90
C TYR A 10 -1.36 -4.50 -20.13
N ASP A 11 -2.29 -3.55 -20.19
CA ASP A 11 -1.93 -2.13 -20.09
C ASP A 11 -1.57 -1.75 -18.64
N LEU A 12 -1.29 -0.47 -18.39
CA LEU A 12 -0.98 0.02 -17.04
C LEU A 12 -2.22 0.19 -16.14
N ASN A 13 -3.42 0.14 -16.73
CA ASN A 13 -4.68 0.09 -15.98
C ASN A 13 -5.08 -1.36 -15.62
N GLY A 14 -4.26 -2.35 -16.00
CA GLY A 14 -4.49 -3.76 -15.74
C GLY A 14 -5.43 -4.44 -16.74
N LYS A 15 -5.89 -3.75 -17.79
CA LYS A 15 -6.75 -4.33 -18.83
C LYS A 15 -5.98 -5.37 -19.63
N LEU A 16 -6.56 -6.56 -19.84
CA LEU A 16 -5.99 -7.56 -20.74
C LEU A 16 -6.07 -7.07 -22.19
N MET A 17 -4.91 -6.76 -22.78
CA MET A 17 -4.79 -6.25 -24.14
C MET A 17 -4.68 -7.38 -25.16
N ASP A 18 -3.82 -8.35 -24.86
CA ASP A 18 -3.41 -9.37 -25.82
C ASP A 18 -2.93 -10.65 -25.14
N THR A 19 -3.06 -11.77 -25.85
CA THR A 19 -2.64 -13.10 -25.43
C THR A 19 -1.90 -13.75 -26.61
N PRO A 20 -0.81 -14.50 -26.39
CA PRO A 20 -0.29 -15.38 -27.44
C PRO A 20 -1.36 -16.36 -27.92
N LYS A 21 -1.20 -16.91 -29.12
CA LYS A 21 -2.19 -17.85 -29.67
C LYS A 21 -2.35 -19.07 -28.74
N PHE A 22 -3.60 -19.37 -28.37
CA PHE A 22 -3.98 -20.54 -27.62
C PHE A 22 -5.35 -21.05 -28.10
N TYR A 23 -5.72 -22.26 -27.71
CA TYR A 23 -7.06 -22.80 -27.95
C TYR A 23 -8.03 -22.16 -26.95
N ALA A 24 -8.56 -20.99 -27.31
CA ALA A 24 -9.65 -20.36 -26.60
C ALA A 24 -10.96 -21.09 -26.93
N ASN A 25 -11.87 -21.20 -25.96
CA ASN A 25 -13.26 -21.52 -26.23
C ASN A 25 -13.98 -20.30 -26.85
N ASP A 26 -15.14 -20.53 -27.46
CA ASP A 26 -15.93 -19.45 -28.07
C ASP A 26 -16.39 -18.39 -27.06
N ASP A 27 -16.43 -18.74 -25.76
CA ASP A 27 -16.82 -17.86 -24.65
C ASP A 27 -15.65 -17.04 -24.06
N PHE A 28 -14.49 -17.00 -24.70
CA PHE A 28 -13.35 -16.26 -24.17
C PHE A 28 -13.54 -14.74 -24.28
N GLU A 29 -13.81 -14.12 -23.13
CA GLU A 29 -13.92 -12.66 -23.01
C GLU A 29 -12.68 -12.08 -22.33
N LYS A 30 -11.93 -11.24 -23.06
CA LYS A 30 -10.72 -10.58 -22.53
C LYS A 30 -10.98 -9.76 -21.26
N ASP A 31 -12.11 -9.05 -21.23
CA ASP A 31 -12.44 -8.14 -20.12
C ASP A 31 -12.63 -8.90 -18.79
N ARG A 32 -13.05 -10.17 -18.83
CA ARG A 32 -13.17 -11.06 -17.65
C ARG A 32 -11.84 -11.59 -17.13
N HIS A 33 -10.75 -11.30 -17.82
CA HIS A 33 -9.41 -11.82 -17.54
C HIS A 33 -8.36 -10.70 -17.34
N SER A 34 -8.83 -9.47 -17.12
CA SER A 34 -7.99 -8.35 -16.68
C SER A 34 -7.47 -8.57 -15.25
N LEU A 35 -6.44 -7.81 -14.85
CA LEU A 35 -5.89 -7.90 -13.50
C LEU A 35 -6.93 -7.52 -12.43
N PHE A 36 -6.79 -8.09 -11.24
CA PHE A 36 -7.62 -7.69 -10.10
C PHE A 36 -7.28 -6.26 -9.69
N GLU A 37 -8.29 -5.40 -9.73
CA GLU A 37 -8.16 -3.99 -9.35
C GLU A 37 -8.24 -3.83 -7.83
N ILE A 38 -7.35 -3.00 -7.30
CA ILE A 38 -7.33 -2.57 -5.89
C ILE A 38 -7.57 -1.07 -5.81
N SER A 39 -8.18 -0.61 -4.71
CA SER A 39 -8.35 0.83 -4.50
C SER A 39 -7.03 1.46 -4.09
N VAL A 40 -6.70 2.62 -4.67
CA VAL A 40 -5.47 3.38 -4.42
C VAL A 40 -5.82 4.82 -4.08
N ALA A 41 -5.13 5.40 -3.10
CA ALA A 41 -5.23 6.81 -2.77
C ALA A 41 -3.86 7.36 -2.32
N GLU A 42 -3.61 8.65 -2.56
CA GLU A 42 -2.35 9.31 -2.22
C GLU A 42 -2.58 10.41 -1.18
N ARG A 43 -1.80 10.42 -0.08
CA ARG A 43 -1.83 11.48 0.94
C ARG A 43 -0.42 11.64 1.53
N PHE A 44 0.03 12.87 1.73
CA PHE A 44 1.33 13.15 2.37
C PHE A 44 2.54 12.54 1.62
N GLY A 45 2.46 12.47 0.29
CA GLY A 45 3.44 11.79 -0.56
C GLY A 45 3.48 10.26 -0.39
N LEU A 46 2.52 9.66 0.33
CA LEU A 46 2.40 8.23 0.56
C LEU A 46 1.24 7.63 -0.25
N ILE A 47 1.46 6.43 -0.78
CA ILE A 47 0.45 5.65 -1.51
C ILE A 47 -0.18 4.64 -0.56
N PHE A 48 -1.50 4.72 -0.40
CA PHE A 48 -2.31 3.78 0.38
C PHE A 48 -3.10 2.87 -0.57
N ILE A 49 -3.17 1.59 -0.21
CA ILE A 49 -3.96 0.60 -0.95
C ILE A 49 -5.05 0.00 -0.07
N ASN A 50 -6.17 -0.36 -0.68
CA ASN A 50 -7.22 -1.14 -0.03
C ASN A 50 -7.69 -2.27 -0.95
N LEU A 51 -7.65 -3.49 -0.41
CA LEU A 51 -8.08 -4.70 -1.12
C LEU A 51 -9.62 -4.87 -1.09
N ASN A 52 -10.30 -4.18 -0.17
CA ASN A 52 -11.76 -4.18 -0.09
C ASN A 52 -12.35 -3.02 -0.91
N LYS A 53 -13.00 -3.37 -2.02
CA LYS A 53 -13.69 -2.41 -2.91
C LYS A 53 -14.88 -1.70 -2.27
N GLU A 54 -15.46 -2.27 -1.22
CA GLU A 54 -16.61 -1.69 -0.51
C GLU A 54 -16.19 -0.83 0.69
N SER A 55 -14.89 -0.57 0.83
CA SER A 55 -14.38 0.25 1.94
C SER A 55 -14.77 1.72 1.82
N LYS A 56 -14.76 2.42 2.96
CA LYS A 56 -14.84 3.88 2.98
C LYS A 56 -13.61 4.46 2.29
N SER A 57 -13.76 5.65 1.69
CA SER A 57 -12.61 6.40 1.15
C SER A 57 -11.56 6.66 2.23
N LEU A 58 -10.30 6.82 1.80
CA LEU A 58 -9.18 7.12 2.70
C LEU A 58 -9.46 8.33 3.58
N ASP A 59 -10.04 9.40 3.04
CA ASP A 59 -10.38 10.62 3.80
C ASP A 59 -11.38 10.35 4.93
N LYS A 60 -12.39 9.52 4.65
CA LYS A 60 -13.37 9.12 5.68
C LYS A 60 -12.74 8.22 6.74
N TRP A 61 -11.72 7.45 6.37
CA TRP A 61 -10.98 6.59 7.29
C TRP A 61 -10.04 7.40 8.19
N PHE A 62 -9.30 8.37 7.64
CA PHE A 62 -8.48 9.29 8.42
C PHE A 62 -9.31 10.13 9.39
N GLY A 63 -10.46 10.64 8.95
CA GLY A 63 -11.32 11.46 9.80
C GLY A 63 -10.56 12.64 10.43
N GLY A 64 -10.43 12.68 11.75
CA GLY A 64 -9.70 13.74 12.46
C GLY A 64 -8.17 13.59 12.44
N PHE A 65 -7.64 12.41 12.09
CA PHE A 65 -6.21 12.12 12.14
C PHE A 65 -5.41 13.01 11.19
N GLU A 66 -5.97 13.33 10.02
CA GLU A 66 -5.36 14.21 9.02
C GLU A 66 -4.93 15.55 9.63
N LYS A 67 -5.75 16.12 10.52
CA LYS A 67 -5.46 17.40 11.20
C LYS A 67 -4.29 17.33 12.16
N ILE A 68 -3.99 16.13 12.68
CA ILE A 68 -2.88 15.91 13.62
C ILE A 68 -1.57 15.86 12.84
N VAL A 69 -1.57 15.20 11.68
CA VAL A 69 -0.35 14.88 10.93
C VAL A 69 -0.01 15.93 9.85
N SER A 70 -0.98 16.72 9.40
CA SER A 70 -0.80 17.68 8.29
C SER A 70 0.26 18.76 8.53
N ASN A 71 0.63 19.03 9.79
CA ASN A 71 1.67 20.00 10.13
C ASN A 71 3.10 19.41 10.04
N TYR A 72 3.22 18.08 10.05
CA TYR A 72 4.51 17.38 10.11
C TYR A 72 4.86 16.71 8.79
N PHE A 73 3.86 16.28 8.03
CA PHE A 73 4.06 15.59 6.77
C PHE A 73 3.67 16.47 5.59
N THR A 74 4.54 16.51 4.59
CA THR A 74 4.33 17.23 3.33
C THR A 74 4.49 16.25 2.17
N ASP A 75 3.96 16.59 1.01
CA ASP A 75 4.08 15.77 -0.20
C ASP A 75 5.48 15.83 -0.84
N ASN A 76 6.44 16.53 -0.22
CA ASN A 76 7.79 16.76 -0.76
C ASN A 76 8.84 15.83 -0.15
N LEU A 77 8.46 14.88 0.70
CA LEU A 77 9.39 13.91 1.27
C LEU A 77 9.88 12.96 0.18
N ILE A 78 11.20 12.73 0.15
CA ILE A 78 11.83 11.77 -0.76
C ILE A 78 12.43 10.61 0.03
N LEU A 79 12.38 9.41 -0.54
CA LEU A 79 13.04 8.24 0.05
C LEU A 79 14.56 8.45 0.07
N HIS A 80 15.13 8.57 1.27
CA HIS A 80 16.57 8.68 1.46
C HIS A 80 17.23 7.32 1.69
N ASN A 81 16.67 6.49 2.57
CA ASN A 81 17.20 5.18 2.92
C ASN A 81 16.08 4.22 3.34
N GLU A 82 16.34 2.91 3.23
CA GLU A 82 15.45 1.84 3.66
C GLU A 82 16.21 0.79 4.49
N LEU A 83 15.64 0.42 5.64
CA LEU A 83 16.11 -0.69 6.47
C LEU A 83 15.03 -1.78 6.49
N ARG A 84 15.44 -3.04 6.29
CA ARG A 84 14.54 -4.20 6.31
C ARG A 84 15.00 -5.22 7.32
N PHE A 85 14.06 -5.67 8.15
CA PHE A 85 14.29 -6.70 9.16
C PHE A 85 13.16 -7.73 9.09
N ASP A 86 13.53 -9.01 9.18
CA ASP A 86 12.56 -10.07 9.45
C ASP A 86 12.39 -10.18 10.97
N VAL A 87 11.25 -9.72 11.47
CA VAL A 87 10.96 -9.67 12.90
C VAL A 87 10.04 -10.83 13.24
N HIS A 88 10.56 -11.77 14.03
CA HIS A 88 9.86 -12.99 14.44
C HIS A 88 8.87 -12.72 15.58
N ALA A 89 7.95 -11.77 15.38
CA ALA A 89 6.92 -11.39 16.34
C ALA A 89 5.59 -11.14 15.63
N ASN A 90 4.48 -11.11 16.39
CA ASN A 90 3.22 -10.67 15.83
C ASN A 90 3.26 -9.16 15.54
N TRP A 91 2.71 -8.73 14.40
CA TRP A 91 2.69 -7.32 14.01
C TRP A 91 2.06 -6.41 15.08
N LYS A 92 1.07 -6.92 15.84
CA LYS A 92 0.42 -6.16 16.92
C LYS A 92 1.40 -5.84 18.05
N THR A 93 2.25 -6.79 18.42
CA THR A 93 3.27 -6.60 19.46
C THR A 93 4.26 -5.50 19.09
N TYR A 94 4.63 -5.39 17.81
CA TYR A 94 5.48 -4.30 17.33
C TYR A 94 4.79 -2.93 17.43
N VAL A 95 3.50 -2.88 17.08
CA VAL A 95 2.70 -1.65 17.23
C VAL A 95 2.55 -1.26 18.70
N ASP A 96 2.24 -2.21 19.58
CA ASP A 96 2.11 -1.96 21.02
C ASP A 96 3.41 -1.38 21.62
N ASN A 97 4.57 -1.95 21.24
CA ASN A 97 5.88 -1.44 21.65
C ASN A 97 6.11 0.01 21.20
N TYR A 98 5.63 0.41 20.02
CA TYR A 98 5.81 1.79 19.54
C TYR A 98 4.89 2.81 20.24
N GLN A 99 3.77 2.35 20.81
CA GLN A 99 2.77 3.23 21.43
C GLN A 99 3.07 3.60 22.89
N GLU A 100 4.19 3.14 23.46
CA GLU A 100 4.59 3.46 24.83
C GLU A 100 6.08 3.82 24.95
N GLY A 101 6.43 4.53 26.02
CA GLY A 101 7.81 4.94 26.33
C GLY A 101 8.38 4.29 27.59
N TYR A 102 7.67 3.36 28.22
CA TYR A 102 8.06 2.67 29.45
C TYR A 102 9.34 1.83 29.27
N HIS A 103 9.53 1.23 28.10
CA HIS A 103 10.74 0.47 27.78
C HIS A 103 11.95 1.36 27.42
N THR A 104 11.74 2.67 27.23
CA THR A 104 12.85 3.59 26.96
C THR A 104 13.64 3.84 28.26
N PRO A 105 14.98 3.75 28.23
CA PRO A 105 15.77 4.14 29.39
C PRO A 105 15.46 5.58 29.78
N PRO A 106 15.46 5.94 31.08
CA PRO A 106 15.34 7.33 31.49
C PRO A 106 16.51 8.14 30.92
N GLY A 107 16.26 8.86 29.81
CA GLY A 107 17.22 9.72 29.15
C GLY A 107 17.21 11.15 29.74
N PRO A 108 18.28 11.93 29.57
CA PRO A 108 18.27 13.35 29.95
C PRO A 108 17.29 14.13 29.08
N SER A 109 16.14 14.52 29.64
CA SER A 109 15.10 15.52 29.27
C SER A 109 14.90 16.01 27.82
N SER A 110 15.44 15.38 26.78
CA SER A 110 15.54 15.93 25.42
C SER A 110 15.00 15.02 24.32
N ALA A 111 14.54 13.81 24.66
CA ALA A 111 13.95 12.87 23.71
C ALA A 111 12.40 12.90 23.72
N GLN A 112 11.79 13.86 24.43
CA GLN A 112 10.35 14.14 24.36
C GLN A 112 10.16 15.56 23.80
N SER A 113 10.29 15.69 22.49
CA SER A 113 9.82 16.86 21.73
C SER A 113 9.33 16.41 20.37
#